data_AF-A0A1A3C0R5-F1
#
_entry.id   AF-A0A1A3C0R5-F1
#
_cell.length_a   1.000
_cell.length_b   1.000
_cell.length_c   1.000
_cell.angle_alpha   90.00
_cell.angle_beta   90.00
_cell.angle_gamma   90.00
#
_symmetry.space_group_name_H-M   'P 1'
#
loop_
_entity.id
_entity.type
_entity.pdbx_description
1 polymer ?
#
loop_
_entity_poly.entity_id
_entity_poly.type
_entity_poly.pdbx_seq_one_letter_code
_entity_poly.pdbx_strand_id
1 'polypeptide(L)'
;MRICHERLRALIGRGVVEVRGLGLWAGVDIDPTLATGKQVSLRLAERGVLVKDTHNRTLRIAPPPAITSGEIDYLVNQFGEVAVGGTYLADPPTGGAVAGDIDQPQRADAASAPGRRSG
;
A
#
# COMPACT_ATOMS: atom_id res chain seq x y z
N MET A 1 -14.12 12.84 1.45
CA MET A 1 -12.78 12.41 0.97
C MET A 1 -11.63 12.94 1.85
N ARG A 2 -11.74 12.87 3.20
CA ARG A 2 -10.67 13.16 4.18
C ARG A 2 -10.25 11.95 5.02
N ILE A 3 -11.03 10.88 4.96
CA ILE A 3 -10.91 9.72 5.85
C ILE A 3 -9.57 9.01 5.74
N CYS A 4 -9.01 8.88 4.52
CA CYS A 4 -7.69 8.27 4.32
C CYS A 4 -6.57 9.02 5.07
N HIS A 5 -6.56 10.36 5.00
CA HIS A 5 -5.56 11.16 5.69
C HIS A 5 -5.73 11.11 7.21
N GLU A 6 -6.96 11.16 7.70
CA GLU A 6 -7.27 11.05 9.13
C GLU A 6 -6.82 9.70 9.70
N ARG A 7 -7.14 8.60 9.00
CA ARG A 7 -6.75 7.24 9.40
C ARG A 7 -5.23 7.04 9.38
N LEU A 8 -4.53 7.53 8.35
CA LEU A 8 -3.07 7.46 8.28
C LEU A 8 -2.40 8.32 9.36
N ARG A 9 -2.95 9.50 9.68
CA ARG A 9 -2.41 10.38 10.74
C ARG A 9 -2.48 9.74 12.12
N ALA A 10 -3.43 8.85 12.37
CA ALA A 10 -3.51 8.11 13.63
C ALA A 10 -2.31 7.16 13.85
N LEU A 11 -1.52 6.87 12.81
CA LEU A 11 -0.29 6.09 12.90
C LEU A 11 0.95 6.94 13.21
N ILE A 12 0.84 8.27 13.24
CA ILE A 12 1.97 9.16 13.56
C ILE A 12 2.48 8.88 14.97
N GLY A 13 3.81 8.73 15.10
CA GLY A 13 4.47 8.39 16.36
C GLY A 13 4.51 6.90 16.67
N ARG A 14 3.93 6.04 15.82
CA ARG A 14 4.03 4.57 15.93
C ARG A 14 4.94 3.95 14.88
N GLY A 15 5.59 4.76 14.04
CA GLY A 15 6.41 4.32 12.91
C GLY A 15 6.12 5.11 11.64
N VAL A 16 5.06 5.91 11.64
CA VAL A 16 4.87 7.03 10.72
C VAL A 16 5.38 8.31 11.37
N VAL A 17 6.15 9.09 10.61
CA VAL A 17 6.69 10.39 11.02
C VAL A 17 5.76 11.51 10.58
N GLU A 18 5.26 11.45 9.35
CA GLU A 18 4.45 12.52 8.77
C GLU A 18 3.46 11.97 7.73
N VAL A 19 2.29 12.61 7.62
CA VAL A 19 1.32 12.36 6.56
C VAL A 19 0.97 13.68 5.87
N ARG A 20 1.36 13.78 4.60
CA ARG A 20 1.09 14.91 3.70
C ARG A 20 0.09 14.48 2.64
N GLY A 21 -0.72 15.38 2.10
CA GLY A 21 -1.66 14.98 1.05
C GLY A 21 -2.69 16.04 0.68
N LEU A 22 -3.25 15.89 -0.51
CA LEU A 22 -4.31 16.76 -1.05
C LEU A 22 -5.26 15.88 -1.88
N GLY A 23 -6.54 15.87 -1.52
CA GLY A 23 -7.52 14.96 -2.11
C GLY A 23 -7.18 13.48 -1.81
N LEU A 24 -7.19 12.63 -2.84
CA LEU A 24 -6.90 11.19 -2.69
C LEU A 24 -5.42 10.89 -2.51
N TRP A 25 -4.53 11.83 -2.83
CA TRP A 25 -3.10 11.62 -2.70
C TRP A 25 -2.67 11.71 -1.25
N ALA A 26 -1.98 10.69 -0.75
CA ALA A 26 -1.32 10.69 0.55
C ALA A 26 0.17 10.33 0.40
N GLY A 27 1.04 11.17 0.94
CA GLY A 27 2.46 10.92 1.15
C GLY A 27 2.68 10.60 2.62
N VAL A 28 3.19 9.41 2.92
CA VAL A 28 3.46 8.94 4.29
C VAL A 28 4.95 8.75 4.47
N ASP A 29 5.54 9.47 5.43
CA ASP A 29 6.95 9.29 5.79
C ASP A 29 7.07 8.24 6.89
N ILE A 30 7.87 7.21 6.64
CA ILE A 30 8.20 6.14 7.59
C ILE A 30 9.41 6.55 8.42
N ASP A 31 9.43 6.12 9.69
CA ASP A 31 10.60 6.24 10.54
C ASP A 31 11.75 5.38 9.97
N PRO A 32 12.85 5.99 9.49
CA PRO A 32 13.94 5.27 8.85
C PRO A 32 14.69 4.34 9.82
N THR A 33 14.49 4.49 11.13
CA THR A 33 15.07 3.60 12.15
C THR A 33 14.34 2.25 12.23
N LEU A 34 13.07 2.20 11.80
CA LEU A 34 12.24 0.99 11.84
C LEU A 34 12.26 0.25 10.50
N ALA A 35 12.07 0.99 9.41
CA ALA A 35 12.06 0.41 8.07
C ALA A 35 12.33 1.48 7.00
N THR A 36 12.84 1.03 5.86
CA THR A 36 12.88 1.86 4.64
C THR A 36 11.55 1.80 3.90
N GLY A 37 11.24 2.86 3.15
CA GLY A 37 10.07 2.90 2.27
C GLY A 37 10.04 1.71 1.29
N LYS A 38 11.19 1.30 0.76
CA LYS A 38 11.30 0.13 -0.11
C LYS A 38 10.87 -1.17 0.59
N GLN A 39 11.32 -1.41 1.82
CA GLN A 39 10.93 -2.60 2.58
C GLN A 39 9.44 -2.63 2.88
N VAL A 40 8.87 -1.48 3.28
CA VAL A 40 7.44 -1.37 3.54
C VAL A 40 6.63 -1.55 2.24
N SER A 41 7.07 -0.94 1.14
CA SER A 41 6.45 -1.08 -0.19
C SER A 41 6.39 -2.53 -0.66
N LEU A 42 7.49 -3.27 -0.56
CA LEU A 42 7.55 -4.69 -0.95
C LEU A 42 6.62 -5.56 -0.08
N ARG A 43 6.64 -5.36 1.24
CA ARG A 43 5.76 -6.10 2.17
C ARG A 43 4.28 -5.78 1.99
N LEU A 44 3.95 -4.55 1.57
CA LEU A 44 2.59 -4.17 1.22
C LEU A 44 2.14 -4.81 -0.09
N ALA A 45 3.03 -4.89 -1.08
CA ALA A 45 2.74 -5.57 -2.33
C ALA A 45 2.47 -7.07 -2.12
N GLU A 46 3.18 -7.74 -1.21
CA GLU A 46 2.91 -9.12 -0.78
C GLU A 46 1.50 -9.29 -0.17
N ARG A 47 0.91 -8.21 0.34
CA ARG A 47 -0.43 -8.15 0.94
C ARG A 47 -1.48 -7.56 -0.01
N GLY A 48 -1.16 -7.41 -1.30
CA GLY A 48 -2.08 -6.87 -2.31
C GLY A 48 -2.27 -5.35 -2.26
N VAL A 49 -1.44 -4.62 -1.51
CA VAL A 49 -1.51 -3.15 -1.41
C VAL A 49 -0.37 -2.53 -2.19
N LEU A 50 -0.68 -1.92 -3.33
CA LEU A 50 0.31 -1.27 -4.17
C LEU A 50 0.57 0.16 -3.71
N VAL A 51 1.82 0.46 -3.38
CA VAL A 51 2.31 1.81 -3.05
C VAL A 51 3.60 2.09 -3.80
N LYS A 52 3.89 3.36 -4.04
CA LYS A 52 5.18 3.75 -4.62
C LYS A 52 6.06 4.44 -3.57
N ASP A 53 7.25 3.91 -3.33
CA ASP A 53 8.24 4.57 -2.49
C ASP A 53 9.04 5.63 -3.27
N THR A 54 9.48 6.66 -2.54
CA THR A 54 10.33 7.75 -3.03
C THR A 54 11.30 8.17 -1.92
N HIS A 55 12.51 8.57 -2.29
CA HIS A 55 13.55 9.07 -1.38
C HIS A 55 13.78 8.18 -0.14
N ASN A 56 13.71 6.86 -0.30
CA ASN A 56 13.94 5.81 0.70
C ASN A 56 13.05 5.83 1.97
N ARG A 57 12.20 6.84 2.18
CA ARG A 57 11.36 6.98 3.39
C ARG A 57 9.91 7.38 3.13
N THR A 58 9.61 7.93 1.95
CA THR A 58 8.27 8.47 1.64
C THR A 58 7.50 7.50 0.77
N LEU A 59 6.35 7.03 1.25
CA LEU A 59 5.40 6.22 0.51
C LEU A 59 4.28 7.08 -0.06
N ARG A 60 4.00 6.94 -1.35
CA ARG A 60 2.89 7.60 -2.04
C ARG A 60 1.77 6.60 -2.24
N ILE A 61 0.62 6.92 -1.66
CA ILE A 61 -0.62 6.19 -1.77
C ILE A 61 -1.54 7.05 -2.62
N ALA A 62 -1.92 6.50 -3.79
CA ALA A 62 -2.87 7.11 -4.71
C ALA A 62 -4.00 6.10 -4.93
N PRO A 63 -4.94 5.99 -3.97
CA PRO A 63 -6.07 5.11 -4.11
C PRO A 63 -6.98 5.61 -5.26
N PRO A 64 -7.62 4.70 -6.01
CA PRO A 64 -8.52 5.06 -7.10
C PRO A 64 -9.70 5.89 -6.56
N PRO A 65 -10.30 6.77 -7.38
CA PRO A 65 -11.41 7.62 -6.95
C PRO A 65 -12.68 6.86 -6.57
N ALA A 66 -12.80 5.60 -6.96
CA ALA A 66 -13.89 4.70 -6.59
C ALA A 66 -13.66 3.95 -5.26
N ILE A 67 -12.53 4.19 -4.55
CA ILE A 67 -12.22 3.46 -3.32
C ILE A 67 -13.29 3.71 -2.24
N THR A 68 -13.66 2.64 -1.54
CA THR A 68 -14.61 2.67 -0.43
C THR A 68 -13.92 2.95 0.90
N SER A 69 -14.70 3.27 1.93
CA SER A 69 -14.15 3.50 3.28
C SER A 69 -13.57 2.22 3.90
N GLY A 70 -14.17 1.06 3.62
CA GLY A 70 -13.68 -0.24 4.09
C GLY A 70 -12.33 -0.61 3.46
N GLU A 71 -12.14 -0.34 2.17
CA GLU A 71 -10.85 -0.54 1.49
C GLU A 71 -9.76 0.41 2.01
N ILE A 72 -10.13 1.66 2.35
CA ILE A 72 -9.21 2.60 3.02
C ILE A 72 -8.78 2.03 4.38
N ASP A 73 -9.74 1.52 5.16
CA ASP A 73 -9.43 0.96 6.48
C ASP A 73 -8.59 -0.31 6.37
N TYR A 74 -8.86 -1.17 5.38
CA TYR A 74 -8.00 -2.32 5.06
C TYR A 74 -6.58 -1.88 4.74
N LEU A 75 -6.41 -0.90 3.85
CA LEU A 75 -5.11 -0.36 3.47
C LEU A 75 -4.35 0.18 4.68
N VAL A 76 -5.01 0.96 5.55
CA VAL A 76 -4.38 1.54 6.74
C VAL A 76 -4.00 0.46 7.75
N ASN A 77 -4.83 -0.58 7.90
CA ASN A 77 -4.50 -1.73 8.76
C ASN A 77 -3.27 -2.47 8.25
N GLN A 78 -3.21 -2.82 6.95
CA GLN A 78 -2.04 -3.48 6.38
C GLN A 78 -0.79 -2.60 6.50
N PHE A 79 -0.95 -1.29 6.30
CA PHE A 79 0.13 -0.34 6.48
C PHE A 79 0.64 -0.33 7.93
N GLY A 80 -0.25 -0.23 8.91
CA GLY A 80 0.13 -0.27 10.33
C GLY A 80 0.87 -1.56 10.69
N GLU A 81 0.35 -2.70 10.29
CA GLU A 81 0.99 -4.01 10.49
C GLU A 81 2.42 -4.07 9.94
N VAL A 82 2.63 -3.56 8.73
CA VAL A 82 3.93 -3.63 8.04
C VAL A 82 4.92 -2.59 8.56
N ALA A 83 4.47 -1.36 8.82
CA ALA A 83 5.32 -0.23 9.19
C ALA A 83 5.66 -0.20 10.68
N VAL A 84 4.77 -0.70 11.54
CA VAL A 84 4.89 -0.65 13.01
C VAL A 84 5.25 -2.01 13.60
N GLY A 85 4.94 -3.11 12.90
CA GLY A 85 5.09 -4.47 13.46
C GLY A 85 4.09 -4.79 14.57
N GLY A 86 3.01 -4.00 14.70
CA GLY A 86 1.94 -4.20 15.67
C GLY A 86 0.57 -4.00 15.02
N THR A 87 -0.42 -4.72 15.54
CA THR A 87 -1.78 -4.70 15.01
C THR A 87 -2.44 -3.35 15.21
N TYR A 88 -2.69 -2.65 14.10
CA TYR A 88 -3.54 -1.47 14.11
C TYR A 88 -5.00 -1.93 14.17
N LEU A 89 -5.53 -2.04 15.39
CA LEU A 89 -6.96 -2.20 15.65
C LEU A 89 -7.61 -0.82 15.58
N ALA A 90 -7.88 -0.32 14.37
CA ALA A 90 -8.98 0.62 14.23
C ALA A 90 -10.28 -0.17 14.42
N ASP A 91 -11.21 0.33 15.22
CA ASP A 91 -12.57 -0.24 15.29
C ASP A 91 -13.12 -0.37 13.86
N PRO A 92 -13.56 -1.58 13.43
CA PRO A 92 -14.02 -1.77 12.05
C PRO A 92 -15.31 -0.98 11.84
N PRO A 93 -15.44 -0.12 10.82
CA PRO A 93 -16.77 0.22 10.37
C PRO A 93 -17.41 -1.05 9.82
N THR A 94 -18.62 -1.31 10.27
CA THR A 94 -19.45 -2.43 9.87
C THR A 94 -19.52 -2.54 8.34
N GLY A 95 -18.74 -3.46 7.77
CA GLY A 95 -18.86 -3.94 6.40
C GLY A 95 -17.91 -3.31 5.37
N GLY A 96 -17.20 -4.18 4.64
CA GLY A 96 -16.80 -3.90 3.26
C GLY A 96 -15.39 -4.32 2.85
N ALA A 97 -15.33 -5.45 2.14
CA ALA A 97 -14.33 -5.88 1.15
C ALA A 97 -12.94 -6.36 1.59
N VAL A 98 -12.67 -7.63 1.27
CA VAL A 98 -11.33 -8.24 1.21
C VAL A 98 -10.64 -7.77 -0.06
N ALA A 99 -9.40 -7.28 0.03
CA ALA A 99 -8.58 -6.79 -1.09
C ALA A 99 -8.06 -7.90 -2.03
N GLY A 100 -8.86 -8.93 -2.26
CA GLY A 100 -8.51 -10.11 -3.06
C GLY A 100 -8.89 -10.04 -4.54
N ASP A 101 -9.53 -8.96 -5.01
CA ASP A 101 -10.17 -8.93 -6.34
C ASP A 101 -9.72 -7.76 -7.25
N ILE A 102 -8.66 -7.04 -6.89
CA ILE A 102 -8.15 -5.93 -7.70
C ILE A 102 -7.03 -6.39 -8.65
N ASP A 103 -7.46 -6.79 -9.86
CA ASP A 103 -6.68 -6.79 -11.12
C ASP A 103 -5.67 -7.94 -11.39
N GLN A 104 -6.18 -9.08 -11.89
CA GLN A 104 -5.52 -9.80 -13.01
C GLN A 104 -6.30 -9.40 -14.28
N PRO A 105 -5.69 -9.05 -15.44
CA PRO A 105 -4.56 -9.76 -16.08
C PRO A 105 -3.57 -8.90 -16.91
N GLN A 106 -2.31 -9.33 -17.06
CA GLN A 106 -1.51 -9.14 -18.29
C GLN A 106 -0.23 -9.98 -18.28
N ARG A 107 -0.33 -11.22 -18.77
CA ARG A 107 0.81 -11.88 -19.42
C ARG A 107 0.68 -11.61 -20.92
N ALA A 108 1.52 -10.71 -21.43
CA ALA A 108 1.78 -10.58 -22.87
C ALA A 108 3.29 -10.36 -23.07
N ASP A 109 3.88 -11.37 -23.72
CA ASP A 109 5.04 -11.37 -24.59
C ASP A 109 6.41 -10.89 -24.10
N ALA A 110 7.25 -11.88 -23.77
CA ALA A 110 8.66 -11.86 -24.17
C ALA A 110 8.93 -13.11 -25.02
N ALA A 111 8.67 -12.99 -26.32
CA ALA A 111 9.29 -13.87 -27.30
C ALA A 111 10.81 -13.63 -27.29
N SER A 112 11.58 -14.68 -27.09
CA SER A 112 12.89 -14.80 -27.71
C SER A 112 13.17 -16.28 -27.99
N ALA A 113 13.02 -16.66 -29.26
CA ALA A 113 13.62 -17.87 -29.82
C ALA A 113 15.16 -17.77 -29.72
N PRO A 114 15.91 -18.89 -29.85
CA PRO A 114 16.12 -19.47 -31.19
C PRO A 114 16.19 -21.01 -31.24
N GLY A 115 15.71 -21.53 -32.39
CA GLY A 115 16.13 -22.73 -33.14
C GLY A 115 16.64 -24.00 -32.43
N ARG A 116 16.20 -25.18 -32.87
CA ARG A 116 16.84 -25.91 -33.99
C ARG A 116 16.01 -27.12 -34.43
N ARG A 117 16.14 -27.39 -35.73
CA ARG A 117 15.60 -28.43 -36.60
C ARG A 117 15.71 -29.91 -36.15
N SER A 118 14.82 -30.70 -36.78
CA SER A 118 15.01 -32.04 -37.38
C SER A 118 14.66 -33.28 -36.56
N GLY A 119 13.86 -34.15 -37.20
CA GLY A 119 13.53 -35.51 -36.80
C GLY A 119 12.25 -35.96 -37.47
#